data_AF-A0A1Y5HCS0-F1
#
_entry.id   AF-A0A1Y5HCS0-F1
#
_cell.length_a   1.000
_cell.length_b   1.000
_cell.length_c   1.000
_cell.angle_alpha   90.00
_cell.angle_beta   90.00
_cell.angle_gamma   90.00
#
_symmetry.space_group_name_H-M   'P 1'
#
loop_
_entity.id
_entity.type
_entity.pdbx_description
1 polymer ?
#
loop_
_entity_poly.entity_id
_entity_poly.type
_entity_poly.pdbx_seq_one_letter_code
_entity_poly.pdbx_strand_id
1 'polypeptide(L)'
;MYLHAPHRAEKLQGNVSTDGVYVASYSYGSPATRYGVYAMQRIVEIDGQPIETTEDFVKAVKGKQHQTSVLIKTLDFNNNSNVITLKIDNNYWPFYEMKYQNGHWQKVDHLLAPEYTKI
;
A
#
# COMPACT_ATOMS: atom_id res chain seq x y z
N MET A 1 -2.78 5.82 -2.67
CA MET A 1 -3.83 4.99 -2.05
C MET A 1 -3.60 4.99 -0.55
N TYR A 2 -4.65 4.78 0.24
CA TYR A 2 -4.54 4.67 1.70
C TYR A 2 -4.72 3.21 2.11
N LEU A 3 -3.80 2.75 2.94
CA LEU A 3 -3.64 1.36 3.33
C LEU A 3 -3.64 1.25 4.85
N HIS A 4 -4.29 0.22 5.38
CA HIS A 4 -4.26 -0.10 6.81
C HIS A 4 -4.45 -1.59 7.05
N ALA A 5 -4.15 -2.06 8.26
CA ALA A 5 -4.49 -3.43 8.67
C ALA A 5 -6.02 -3.66 8.58
N PRO A 6 -6.51 -4.84 8.16
CA PRO A 6 -7.94 -5.08 7.99
C PRO A 6 -8.75 -4.73 9.26
N HIS A 7 -9.82 -3.94 9.10
CA HIS A 7 -10.66 -3.49 10.23
C HIS A 7 -11.64 -4.60 10.66
N ARG A 8 -12.06 -4.58 11.93
CA ARG A 8 -12.93 -5.61 12.53
C ARG A 8 -14.17 -5.95 11.70
N ALA A 9 -14.81 -4.97 11.09
CA ALA A 9 -16.03 -5.18 10.29
C ALA A 9 -15.78 -6.03 9.03
N GLU A 10 -14.61 -5.87 8.40
CA GLU A 10 -14.21 -6.68 7.26
C GLU A 10 -13.93 -8.13 7.69
N LYS A 11 -13.24 -8.32 8.82
CA LYS A 11 -12.99 -9.64 9.43
C LYS A 11 -14.29 -10.41 9.76
N LEU A 12 -15.38 -9.69 10.03
CA LEU A 12 -16.67 -10.28 10.39
C LEU A 12 -17.56 -10.60 9.18
N GLN A 13 -17.25 -10.09 7.98
CA GLN A 13 -18.10 -10.24 6.80
C GLN A 13 -17.96 -11.56 6.03
N GLY A 14 -17.37 -12.58 6.66
CA GLY A 14 -17.48 -13.98 6.23
C GLY A 14 -16.19 -14.53 5.63
N ASN A 15 -15.52 -15.44 6.36
CA ASN A 15 -14.37 -16.23 5.91
C ASN A 15 -13.25 -15.46 5.17
N VAL A 16 -13.18 -14.14 5.34
CA VAL A 16 -12.15 -13.30 4.74
C VAL A 16 -10.87 -13.55 5.51
N SER A 17 -9.83 -14.05 4.84
CA SER A 17 -8.55 -14.29 5.52
C SER A 17 -8.06 -12.96 6.11
N THR A 18 -7.38 -13.01 7.26
CA THR A 18 -6.86 -11.79 7.90
C THR A 18 -5.56 -11.31 7.28
N ASP A 19 -5.09 -11.98 6.24
CA ASP A 19 -3.77 -11.79 5.68
C ASP A 19 -3.75 -10.57 4.77
N GLY A 20 -2.63 -9.86 4.80
CA GLY A 20 -2.40 -8.72 3.92
C GLY A 20 -2.89 -7.39 4.45
N VAL A 21 -2.65 -6.38 3.61
CA VAL A 21 -2.93 -4.98 3.93
C VAL A 21 -4.13 -4.52 3.12
N TYR A 22 -5.13 -3.96 3.81
CA TYR A 22 -6.39 -3.56 3.22
C TYR A 22 -6.26 -2.22 2.47
N VAL A 23 -6.79 -2.18 1.25
CA VAL A 23 -6.91 -0.97 0.45
C VAL A 23 -8.18 -0.23 0.86
N ALA A 24 -8.03 0.81 1.67
CA ALA A 24 -9.15 1.57 2.20
C ALA A 24 -9.73 2.54 1.18
N SER A 25 -8.86 3.20 0.42
CA SER A 25 -9.26 4.12 -0.63
C SER A 25 -8.12 4.38 -1.59
N TYR A 26 -8.46 4.92 -2.75
CA TYR A 26 -7.54 5.35 -3.79
C TYR A 26 -7.91 6.74 -4.27
N SER A 27 -6.92 7.45 -4.82
CA SER A 27 -7.13 8.77 -5.41
C SER A 27 -7.21 8.61 -6.92
N TYR A 28 -8.15 9.31 -7.57
CA TYR A 28 -8.24 9.32 -9.03
C TYR A 28 -6.93 9.81 -9.67
N GLY A 29 -6.49 9.13 -10.71
CA GLY A 29 -5.23 9.42 -11.39
C GLY A 29 -3.98 8.90 -10.68
N SER A 30 -4.11 8.28 -9.49
CA SER A 30 -3.00 7.59 -8.82
C SER A 30 -2.62 6.29 -9.53
N PRO A 31 -1.38 5.78 -9.34
CA PRO A 31 -0.97 4.47 -9.86
C PRO A 31 -1.97 3.36 -9.54
N ALA A 32 -2.56 3.39 -8.34
CA ALA A 32 -3.58 2.43 -7.93
C ALA A 32 -4.73 2.35 -8.95
N THR A 33 -5.32 3.49 -9.32
CA THR A 33 -6.41 3.55 -10.30
C THR A 33 -5.98 3.24 -11.72
N ARG A 34 -4.75 3.62 -12.10
CA ARG A 34 -4.21 3.35 -13.45
C ARG A 34 -3.98 1.86 -13.70
N TYR A 35 -3.67 1.09 -12.66
CA TYR A 35 -3.30 -0.32 -12.76
C TYR A 35 -4.34 -1.29 -12.15
N GLY A 36 -5.41 -0.78 -11.54
CA GLY A 36 -6.51 -1.61 -11.05
C GLY A 36 -6.36 -2.12 -9.61
N VAL A 37 -5.61 -1.41 -8.77
CA VAL A 37 -5.58 -1.62 -7.32
C VAL A 37 -6.68 -0.76 -6.69
N TYR A 38 -7.78 -1.39 -6.31
CA TYR A 38 -9.00 -0.74 -5.86
C TYR A 38 -9.28 -0.97 -4.38
N ALA A 39 -10.18 -0.14 -3.84
CA ALA A 39 -10.70 -0.28 -2.50
C ALA A 39 -11.38 -1.64 -2.32
N MET A 40 -11.45 -2.12 -1.08
CA MET A 40 -11.98 -3.44 -0.72
C MET A 40 -11.13 -4.64 -1.15
N GLN A 41 -9.97 -4.41 -1.76
CA GLN A 41 -8.96 -5.44 -1.99
C GLN A 41 -7.97 -5.49 -0.82
N ARG A 42 -7.31 -6.63 -0.63
CA ARG A 42 -6.15 -6.80 0.25
C ARG A 42 -4.90 -7.08 -0.57
N ILE A 43 -3.81 -6.40 -0.28
CA ILE A 43 -2.49 -6.68 -0.85
C ILE A 43 -1.84 -7.76 0.00
N VAL A 44 -1.52 -8.90 -0.60
CA VAL A 44 -0.96 -10.07 0.08
C VAL A 44 0.45 -10.42 -0.36
N GLU A 45 0.93 -9.84 -1.44
CA GLU A 45 2.29 -10.07 -1.95
C GLU A 45 2.78 -8.87 -2.77
N ILE A 46 4.07 -8.55 -2.67
CA ILE A 46 4.77 -7.61 -3.54
C ILE A 46 6.09 -8.23 -4.00
N ASP A 47 6.29 -8.34 -5.31
CA ASP A 47 7.50 -8.93 -5.93
C ASP A 47 7.90 -10.29 -5.33
N GLY A 48 6.92 -11.17 -5.11
CA GLY A 48 7.15 -12.49 -4.51
C GLY A 48 7.36 -12.48 -2.99
N GLN A 49 7.36 -11.31 -2.34
CA GLN A 49 7.44 -11.21 -0.88
C GLN A 49 6.05 -11.19 -0.26
N PRO A 50 5.74 -12.10 0.67
CA PRO A 50 4.45 -12.10 1.36
C PRO A 50 4.29 -10.82 2.17
N ILE A 51 3.09 -10.26 2.14
CA ILE A 51 2.71 -9.07 2.89
C ILE A 51 1.64 -9.51 3.89
N GLU A 52 1.96 -9.49 5.18
CA GLU A 52 1.01 -9.81 6.25
C GLU A 52 0.64 -8.56 7.04
N THR A 53 1.57 -7.61 7.16
CA THR A 53 1.42 -6.39 7.95
C THR A 53 1.67 -5.13 7.14
N THR A 54 1.23 -3.99 7.68
CA THR A 54 1.55 -2.66 7.13
C THR A 54 3.06 -2.41 7.08
N GLU A 55 3.80 -2.95 8.03
CA GLU A 55 5.26 -2.88 8.11
C GLU A 55 5.92 -3.65 6.98
N ASP A 56 5.39 -4.82 6.61
CA ASP A 56 5.89 -5.60 5.47
C ASP A 56 5.66 -4.87 4.16
N PHE A 57 4.48 -4.25 4.00
CA PHE A 57 4.21 -3.38 2.84
C PHE A 57 5.20 -2.22 2.76
N VAL A 58 5.43 -1.52 3.88
CA VAL A 58 6.40 -0.42 3.94
C VAL A 58 7.79 -0.92 3.55
N LYS A 59 8.27 -2.04 4.11
CA LYS A 59 9.58 -2.62 3.76
C LYS A 59 9.66 -2.99 2.27
N ALA A 60 8.60 -3.56 1.71
CA ALA A 60 8.57 -3.99 0.32
C ALA A 60 8.57 -2.80 -0.66
N VAL A 61 7.97 -1.66 -0.31
CA VAL A 61 7.85 -0.50 -1.22
C VAL A 61 8.92 0.58 -0.97
N LYS A 62 9.39 0.73 0.26
CA LYS A 62 10.36 1.76 0.64
C LYS A 62 11.64 1.63 -0.20
N GLY A 63 12.09 2.76 -0.73
CA GLY A 63 13.33 2.84 -1.53
C GLY A 63 13.18 2.39 -2.98
N LYS A 64 12.02 1.91 -3.42
CA LYS A 64 11.79 1.64 -4.84
C LYS A 64 11.78 2.94 -5.64
N GLN A 65 12.45 2.91 -6.79
CA GLN A 65 12.65 4.08 -7.63
C GLN A 65 11.40 4.42 -8.45
N HIS A 66 11.32 5.67 -8.89
CA HIS A 66 10.31 6.11 -9.84
C HIS A 66 10.39 5.27 -11.13
N GLN A 67 9.24 4.95 -11.73
CA GLN A 67 9.08 4.10 -12.93
C GLN A 67 9.48 2.63 -12.77
N THR A 68 9.94 2.19 -11.60
CA THR A 68 10.12 0.76 -11.32
C THR A 68 8.76 0.07 -11.31
N SER A 69 8.68 -1.07 -12.00
CA SER A 69 7.52 -1.96 -11.95
C SER A 69 7.57 -2.82 -10.70
N VAL A 70 6.42 -3.02 -10.07
CA VAL A 70 6.21 -3.98 -8.99
C VAL A 70 5.08 -4.92 -9.36
N LEU A 71 5.26 -6.20 -9.04
CA LEU A 71 4.21 -7.20 -9.12
C LEU A 71 3.45 -7.20 -7.79
N ILE A 72 2.14 -6.99 -7.84
CA ILE A 72 1.29 -6.93 -6.66
C ILE A 72 0.26 -8.04 -6.77
N LYS A 73 0.19 -8.90 -5.77
CA LYS A 73 -0.90 -9.86 -5.62
C LYS A 73 -1.94 -9.30 -4.68
N THR A 74 -3.19 -9.29 -5.12
CA THR A 74 -4.33 -8.86 -4.32
C THR A 74 -5.34 -9.98 -4.15
N LEU A 75 -6.06 -9.97 -3.03
CA LEU A 75 -7.30 -10.72 -2.84
C LEU A 75 -8.49 -9.74 -2.85
N ASP A 76 -9.56 -10.10 -3.56
CA ASP A 76 -10.84 -9.39 -3.42
C ASP A 76 -11.60 -9.86 -2.16
N PHE A 77 -12.81 -9.33 -1.97
CA PHE A 77 -13.65 -9.69 -0.82
C PHE A 77 -14.07 -11.16 -0.79
N ASN A 78 -14.03 -11.87 -1.92
CA ASN A 78 -14.33 -13.30 -2.04
C ASN A 78 -13.06 -14.17 -1.96
N ASN A 79 -11.90 -13.60 -1.61
CA ASN A 79 -10.59 -14.25 -1.66
C ASN A 79 -10.15 -14.67 -3.08
N ASN A 80 -10.72 -14.11 -4.16
CA ASN A 80 -10.19 -14.34 -5.50
C ASN A 80 -8.87 -13.57 -5.65
N SER A 81 -7.83 -14.27 -6.11
CA SER A 81 -6.54 -13.65 -6.34
C SER A 81 -6.45 -12.98 -7.70
N ASN A 82 -5.85 -11.79 -7.73
CA ASN A 82 -5.43 -11.12 -8.96
C ASN A 82 -3.96 -10.69 -8.83
N VAL A 83 -3.24 -10.71 -9.95
CA VAL A 83 -1.84 -10.28 -10.02
C VAL A 83 -1.73 -9.12 -10.99
N ILE A 84 -1.20 -8.00 -10.51
CA ILE A 84 -1.15 -6.72 -11.20
C ILE A 84 0.30 -6.28 -11.29
N THR A 85 0.73 -5.81 -12.46
CA THR A 85 2.00 -5.08 -12.58
C THR A 85 1.71 -3.58 -12.51
N LEU A 86 2.22 -2.92 -11.47
CA LEU A 86 2.06 -1.48 -11.24
C LEU A 86 3.40 -0.76 -11.40
N LYS A 87 3.41 0.41 -12.05
CA LYS A 87 4.60 1.29 -12.05
C LYS A 87 4.52 2.32 -10.94
N ILE A 88 5.62 2.46 -10.21
CA ILE A 88 5.75 3.42 -9.12
C ILE A 88 5.86 4.85 -9.66
N ASP A 89 5.09 5.77 -9.08
CA ASP A 89 5.04 7.19 -9.47
C ASP A 89 5.40 8.10 -8.30
N ASN A 90 6.68 8.13 -7.91
CA ASN A 90 7.14 8.98 -6.81
C ASN A 90 7.15 10.49 -7.13
N ASN A 91 7.06 10.89 -8.41
CA ASN A 91 7.06 12.30 -8.80
C ASN A 91 5.74 12.99 -8.47
N TYR A 92 4.62 12.33 -8.74
CA TYR A 92 3.28 12.87 -8.48
C TYR A 92 2.59 12.22 -7.28
N TRP A 93 2.98 10.99 -6.94
CA TRP A 93 2.36 10.18 -5.89
C TRP A 93 3.42 9.61 -4.94
N PRO A 94 4.13 10.48 -4.19
CA PRO A 94 5.20 10.06 -3.29
C PRO A 94 4.69 9.13 -2.20
N PHE A 95 5.48 8.10 -1.88
CA PHE A 95 5.17 7.17 -0.80
C PHE A 95 5.51 7.78 0.57
N TYR A 96 4.54 7.77 1.48
CA TYR A 96 4.69 8.19 2.86
C TYR A 96 3.86 7.30 3.79
N GLU A 97 4.19 7.34 5.06
CA GLU A 97 3.51 6.64 6.14
C GLU A 97 2.97 7.65 7.16
N MET A 98 1.79 7.39 7.72
CA MET A 98 1.26 8.16 8.84
C MET A 98 1.37 7.33 10.11
N LYS A 99 2.22 7.77 11.05
CA LYS A 99 2.46 7.07 12.33
C LYS A 99 1.92 7.89 13.48
N TYR A 100 1.23 7.23 14.40
CA TYR A 100 0.83 7.83 15.67
C TYR A 100 1.84 7.44 16.75
N GLN A 101 2.59 8.41 17.27
CA GLN A 101 3.62 8.21 18.28
C GLN A 101 3.57 9.34 19.30
N ASN A 102 3.72 9.00 20.59
CA ASN A 102 3.76 9.97 21.69
C ASN A 102 2.57 10.96 21.70
N GLY A 103 1.37 10.49 21.34
CA GLY A 103 0.16 11.32 21.33
C GLY A 103 -0.03 12.18 20.07
N HIS A 104 0.88 12.11 19.10
CA HIS A 104 0.90 12.98 17.93
C HIS A 104 0.97 12.15 16.64
N TRP A 105 0.31 12.65 15.59
CA TRP A 105 0.47 12.10 14.24
C TRP A 105 1.71 12.67 13.57
N GLN A 106 2.51 11.79 12.98
CA GLN A 106 3.72 12.14 12.25
C GLN A 106 3.66 11.53 10.86
N LYS A 107 3.93 12.36 9.84
CA LYS A 107 4.13 11.91 8.47
C LYS A 107 5.60 11.52 8.30
N VAL A 108 5.86 10.30 7.85
CA VAL A 108 7.19 9.79 7.52
C VAL A 108 7.28 9.64 6.01
N ASP A 109 8.05 10.52 5.38
CA ASP A 109 8.33 10.44 3.94
C ASP A 109 9.40 9.37 3.66
N HIS A 110 9.15 8.50 2.69
CA HIS A 110 10.02 7.37 2.35
C HIS A 110 10.81 7.54 1.06
N LEU A 111 10.70 8.72 0.43
CA LEU A 111 11.60 9.15 -0.62
C LEU A 111 12.90 9.68 0.02
N LEU A 112 14.06 9.14 -0.38
CA LEU A 112 15.38 9.63 0.05
C LEU A 112 15.69 10.94 -0.71
N ALA A 113 16.29 12.02 -0.18
CA ALA A 113 17.09 12.25 1.03
C ALA A 113 16.82 13.66 1.64
N PRO A 114 17.21 13.92 2.92
CA PRO A 114 16.97 15.20 3.64
C PRO A 114 17.65 16.46 3.06
N GLU A 115 18.31 16.39 1.90
CA GLU A 115 19.10 17.50 1.36
C GLU A 115 18.29 18.54 0.55
N TYR A 116 17.00 18.31 0.33
CA TYR A 116 16.16 19.22 -0.46
C TYR A 116 15.08 19.98 0.33
N THR A 117 15.12 19.95 1.67
CA THR A 117 14.27 20.83 2.50
C THR A 117 15.04 22.11 2.86
N LYS A 118 15.42 22.88 1.85
CA LYS A 118 15.75 24.31 1.99
C LYS A 118 15.21 25.06 0.79
N ILE A 119 14.03 25.63 0.95
CA ILE A 119 13.61 26.89 0.32
C ILE A 119 12.88 27.68 1.39
#